data_AF-A0A844Y7T4-F1
#
_entry.id   AF-A0A844Y7T4-F1
#
_cell.length_a   1.000
_cell.length_b   1.000
_cell.length_c   1.000
_cell.angle_alpha   90.00
_cell.angle_beta   90.00
_cell.angle_gamma   90.00
#
_symmetry.space_group_name_H-M   'P 1'
#
loop_
_entity.id
_entity.type
_entity.pdbx_description
1 polymer ?
#
loop_
_entity_poly.entity_id
_entity_poly.type
_entity_poly.pdbx_seq_one_letter_code
_entity_poly.pdbx_strand_id
1 'polypeptide(L)'
;MIRRLAAPLLAASAAFVALPAAAQDEAGDKVNMVIVYGEDAAPEPVGDEIVVVARLPEADRFRIPENLRYSDNPANNSWASRVERLDIVGDFGILSCSAAGAGSETGCTQAMIEAAYADRANGSSVRFAQLIEAARQERLATIDEDAAAEQERVEAIEDAYMERLRQERDAELPDEAATDTSLPQPQ
;
A
#
# COMPACT_ATOMS: atom_id res chain seq x y z
N MET A 1 3.43 3.75 77.36
CA MET A 1 4.57 3.50 78.28
C MET A 1 5.66 2.90 77.40
N ILE A 2 6.86 3.40 77.16
CA ILE A 2 7.77 4.35 77.83
C ILE A 2 8.65 4.98 76.74
N ARG A 3 8.93 6.27 76.88
CA ARG A 3 9.81 7.10 76.05
C ARG A 3 11.23 7.02 76.61
N ARG A 4 12.23 6.60 75.82
CA ARG A 4 13.68 6.81 76.05
C ARG A 4 14.40 6.67 74.69
N LEU A 5 15.48 7.37 74.33
CA LEU A 5 16.26 8.50 74.82
C LEU A 5 17.25 8.83 73.67
N ALA A 6 17.85 10.00 73.73
CA ALA A 6 18.73 10.64 72.74
C ALA A 6 19.94 9.82 72.23
N ALA A 7 20.35 10.13 70.99
CA ALA A 7 21.70 9.95 70.44
C ALA A 7 22.75 10.68 71.32
N PRO A 8 24.05 10.30 71.37
CA PRO A 8 24.95 10.34 70.20
C PRO A 8 26.10 9.30 70.21
N LEU A 9 26.59 8.90 69.03
CA LEU A 9 28.01 8.51 68.89
C LEU A 9 28.48 8.82 67.48
N LEU A 10 29.18 9.95 67.39
CA LEU A 10 30.05 10.32 66.29
C LEU A 10 31.35 9.51 66.42
N ALA A 11 31.93 9.15 65.28
CA ALA A 11 33.28 8.60 65.10
C ALA A 11 33.46 7.10 65.39
N ALA A 12 33.41 6.28 64.34
CA ALA A 12 34.45 5.30 63.98
C ALA A 12 33.92 4.28 62.95
N SER A 13 33.92 4.64 61.66
CA SER A 13 33.90 3.66 60.56
C SER A 13 34.06 4.33 59.20
N ALA A 14 34.99 5.27 59.08
CA ALA A 14 35.46 5.81 57.79
C ALA A 14 36.58 4.92 57.21
N ALA A 15 36.38 3.61 57.17
CA ALA A 15 37.40 2.64 56.76
C ALA A 15 36.87 1.51 55.85
N PHE A 16 35.83 1.79 55.06
CA PHE A 16 35.36 0.88 53.99
C PHE A 16 35.17 1.60 52.65
N VAL A 17 35.88 2.71 52.43
CA VAL A 17 35.94 3.37 51.12
C VAL A 17 37.34 3.17 50.55
N ALA A 18 37.63 1.98 50.02
CA ALA A 18 38.69 1.76 49.03
C ALA A 18 38.80 0.27 48.70
N LEU A 19 37.89 -0.27 47.88
CA LEU A 19 38.16 -1.42 47.00
C LEU A 19 37.00 -1.53 45.99
N PRO A 20 37.03 -0.69 44.95
CA PRO A 20 36.89 -1.22 43.60
C PRO A 20 38.04 -0.78 42.68
N ALA A 21 39.16 -0.31 43.25
CA ALA A 21 40.30 0.19 42.47
C ALA A 21 41.21 -0.93 41.93
N ALA A 22 41.20 -2.12 42.55
CA ALA A 22 42.11 -3.22 42.20
C ALA A 22 41.59 -4.15 41.08
N ALA A 23 40.51 -3.78 40.39
CA ALA A 23 39.97 -4.51 39.24
C ALA A 23 40.10 -3.73 37.91
N GLN A 24 40.74 -2.55 37.92
CA GLN A 24 40.99 -1.74 36.72
C GLN A 24 42.44 -1.85 36.20
N ASP A 25 43.25 -2.73 36.80
CA ASP A 25 44.70 -2.86 36.55
C ASP A 25 45.08 -3.93 35.52
N GLU A 26 44.12 -4.65 34.92
CA GLU A 26 44.33 -5.09 33.54
C GLU A 26 44.05 -3.88 32.66
N ALA A 27 45.10 -3.28 32.13
CA ALA A 27 44.98 -2.36 31.00
C ALA A 27 44.20 -3.10 29.91
N GLY A 28 42.90 -2.85 29.83
CA GLY A 28 42.04 -3.47 28.84
C GLY A 28 42.63 -3.27 27.45
N ASP A 29 42.44 -4.25 26.57
CA ASP A 29 42.96 -4.22 25.20
C ASP A 29 42.74 -2.83 24.57
N LYS A 30 43.77 -2.27 23.94
CA LYS A 30 43.64 -0.98 23.26
C LYS A 30 42.72 -1.17 22.06
N VAL A 31 41.47 -0.72 22.12
CA VAL A 31 40.51 -0.87 21.02
C VAL A 31 40.45 0.41 20.19
N ASN A 32 40.57 0.27 18.87
CA ASN A 32 40.41 1.35 17.91
C ASN A 32 39.33 0.99 16.90
N MET A 33 38.26 1.79 16.87
CA MET A 33 37.14 1.57 15.98
C MET A 33 37.25 2.48 14.76
N VAL A 34 37.35 1.88 13.58
CA VAL A 34 37.51 2.60 12.32
C VAL A 34 36.37 2.24 11.36
N ILE A 35 35.80 3.26 10.72
CA ILE A 35 34.78 3.09 9.68
C ILE A 35 35.47 3.17 8.31
N VAL A 36 35.28 2.14 7.50
CA VAL A 36 35.89 2.01 6.17
C VAL A 36 34.78 1.94 5.11
N TYR A 37 34.93 2.65 4.00
CA TYR A 37 33.91 2.73 2.95
C TYR A 37 34.29 1.88 1.73
N GLY A 38 33.34 1.11 1.20
CA GLY A 38 33.57 0.28 0.01
C GLY A 38 34.72 -0.69 0.20
N GLU A 39 35.68 -0.69 -0.73
CA GLU A 39 36.88 -1.54 -0.72
C GLU A 39 38.14 -0.82 -0.19
N ASP A 40 37.98 0.31 0.52
CA ASP A 40 39.13 1.01 1.10
C ASP A 40 39.92 0.10 2.06
N ALA A 41 41.24 0.31 2.10
CA ALA A 41 42.13 -0.46 2.97
C ALA A 41 41.91 -0.07 4.43
N ALA A 42 41.69 -1.07 5.28
CA ALA A 42 41.61 -0.87 6.73
C ALA A 42 43.02 -0.66 7.31
N PRO A 43 43.17 0.19 8.34
CA PRO A 43 44.46 0.40 8.98
C PRO A 43 44.93 -0.89 9.69
N GLU A 44 46.23 -1.15 9.62
CA GLU A 44 46.85 -2.27 10.34
C GLU A 44 46.98 -1.96 11.84
N PRO A 45 46.75 -2.94 12.73
CA PRO A 45 46.93 -2.75 14.17
C PRO A 45 48.41 -2.48 14.50
N VAL A 46 48.68 -1.51 15.37
CA VAL A 46 50.04 -1.18 15.81
C VAL A 46 50.26 -1.73 17.22
N GLY A 47 51.05 -2.80 17.34
CA GLY A 47 51.32 -3.45 18.62
C GLY A 47 50.11 -4.25 19.12
N ASP A 48 49.77 -4.15 20.41
CA ASP A 48 48.67 -4.92 21.04
C ASP A 48 47.31 -4.20 20.94
N GLU A 49 47.02 -3.58 19.79
CA GLU A 49 45.77 -2.84 19.54
C GLU A 49 44.77 -3.70 18.75
N ILE A 50 43.53 -3.77 19.23
CA ILE A 50 42.40 -4.41 18.54
C ILE A 50 41.73 -3.36 17.65
N VAL A 51 41.91 -3.49 16.33
CA VAL A 51 41.23 -2.63 15.35
C VAL A 51 39.90 -3.26 14.93
N VAL A 52 38.79 -2.64 15.34
CA VAL A 52 37.44 -3.05 14.95
C VAL A 52 37.00 -2.23 13.74
N VAL A 53 36.90 -2.90 12.59
CA VAL A 53 36.55 -2.26 11.31
C VAL A 53 35.06 -2.43 11.02
N ALA A 54 34.32 -1.32 10.99
CA ALA A 54 32.95 -1.29 10.48
C ALA A 54 32.97 -0.89 8.99
N ARG A 55 32.60 -1.81 8.09
CA ARG A 55 32.59 -1.56 6.64
C ARG A 55 31.21 -1.07 6.18
N LEU A 56 31.15 0.13 5.61
CA LEU A 56 29.94 0.74 5.04
C LEU A 56 30.01 0.76 3.51
N PRO A 57 28.87 0.78 2.79
CA PRO A 57 28.86 0.82 1.33
C PRO A 57 29.42 2.15 0.79
N GLU A 58 30.00 2.13 -0.41
CA GLU A 58 30.62 3.34 -1.01
C GLU A 58 29.63 4.49 -1.22
N ALA A 59 28.37 4.17 -1.51
CA ALA A 59 27.29 5.14 -1.67
C ALA A 59 27.05 6.00 -0.42
N ASP A 60 27.47 5.53 0.77
CA ASP A 60 27.30 6.25 2.03
C ASP A 60 28.46 7.18 2.38
N ARG A 61 29.54 7.21 1.57
CA ARG A 61 30.72 8.06 1.80
C ARG A 61 30.39 9.56 1.84
N PHE A 62 29.47 10.00 0.99
CA PHE A 62 29.05 11.41 0.88
C PHE A 62 27.57 11.62 1.23
N ARG A 63 26.91 10.57 1.75
CA ARG A 63 25.50 10.62 2.12
C ARG A 63 25.38 10.89 3.63
N ILE A 64 24.27 11.51 4.02
CA ILE A 64 23.94 11.62 5.45
C ILE A 64 23.85 10.20 6.03
N PRO A 65 24.55 9.90 7.14
CA PRO A 65 24.50 8.60 7.82
C PRO A 65 23.06 8.15 8.07
N GLU A 66 22.79 6.85 7.97
CA GLU A 66 21.42 6.33 8.02
C GLU A 66 20.64 6.76 9.27
N ASN A 67 21.33 6.74 10.42
CA ASN A 67 20.80 7.18 11.71
C ASN A 67 20.45 8.67 11.78
N LEU A 68 20.93 9.48 10.83
CA LEU A 68 20.66 10.91 10.74
C LEU A 68 19.77 11.29 9.54
N ARG A 69 19.43 10.33 8.67
CA ARG A 69 18.52 10.57 7.53
C ARG A 69 17.12 10.94 7.99
N TYR A 70 16.68 10.32 9.08
CA TYR A 70 15.42 10.61 9.73
C TYR A 70 15.73 11.11 11.12
N SER A 71 15.23 12.30 11.44
CA SER A 71 15.44 12.91 12.74
C SER A 71 14.09 13.29 13.32
N ASP A 72 13.80 12.75 14.50
CA ASP A 72 12.60 13.07 15.28
C ASP A 72 12.69 14.45 15.96
N ASN A 73 13.71 15.26 15.61
CA ASN A 73 13.84 16.60 16.16
C ASN A 73 12.62 17.45 15.71
N PRO A 74 11.85 18.03 16.65
CA PRO A 74 10.69 18.84 16.32
C PRO A 74 11.03 20.03 15.39
N ALA A 75 12.28 20.49 15.39
CA ALA A 75 12.80 21.53 14.50
C ALA A 75 12.74 21.17 12.99
N ASN A 76 12.70 19.87 12.65
CA ASN A 76 12.65 19.40 11.26
C ASN A 76 11.24 19.26 10.69
N ASN A 77 10.19 19.45 11.50
CA ASN A 77 8.82 19.49 10.99
C ASN A 77 8.60 20.75 10.15
N SER A 78 7.89 20.61 9.02
CA SER A 78 7.53 21.75 8.17
C SER A 78 6.64 22.73 8.95
N TRP A 79 6.72 24.02 8.61
CA TRP A 79 5.84 25.03 9.21
C TRP A 79 4.36 24.69 9.03
N ALA A 80 3.97 24.21 7.84
CA ALA A 80 2.60 23.79 7.55
C ALA A 80 2.12 22.68 8.50
N SER A 81 2.92 21.63 8.71
CA SER A 81 2.57 20.53 9.64
C SER A 81 2.46 21.01 11.09
N ARG A 82 3.24 22.01 11.49
CA ARG A 82 3.11 22.62 12.82
C ARG A 82 1.80 23.38 12.97
N VAL A 83 1.39 24.15 11.97
CA VAL A 83 0.13 24.91 12.00
C VAL A 83 -1.07 23.96 12.00
N GLU A 84 -1.04 22.90 11.20
CA GLU A 84 -2.09 21.87 11.17
C GLU A 84 -2.30 21.21 12.54
N ARG A 85 -1.21 20.91 13.25
CA ARG A 85 -1.29 20.37 14.63
C ARG A 85 -1.90 21.36 15.63
N LEU A 86 -1.84 22.67 15.36
CA LEU A 86 -2.48 23.67 16.22
C LEU A 86 -4.00 23.69 16.05
N ASP A 87 -4.55 23.15 14.96
CA ASP A 87 -6.00 23.09 14.76
C ASP A 87 -6.70 22.18 15.78
N ILE A 88 -5.99 21.14 16.23
CA ILE A 88 -6.47 20.23 17.30
C ILE A 88 -6.42 20.92 18.67
N VAL A 89 -5.61 21.98 18.84
CA VAL A 89 -5.50 22.70 20.12
C VAL A 89 -6.74 23.55 20.33
N GLY A 90 -7.70 23.00 21.09
CA GLY A 90 -8.99 23.64 21.34
C GLY A 90 -10.17 22.80 20.89
N ASP A 91 -9.93 21.69 20.19
CA ASP A 91 -10.96 20.70 19.85
C ASP A 91 -11.31 19.81 21.07
N PHE A 92 -11.79 20.47 22.12
CA PHE A 92 -12.20 19.85 23.38
C PHE A 92 -13.61 20.34 23.73
N GLY A 93 -14.54 19.41 23.98
CA GLY A 93 -15.92 19.72 24.30
C GLY A 93 -16.92 18.68 23.82
N ILE A 94 -18.20 19.04 23.88
CA ILE A 94 -19.30 18.18 23.43
C ILE A 94 -19.14 17.91 21.93
N LEU A 95 -19.25 16.65 21.51
CA LEU A 95 -19.02 16.14 20.15
C LEU A 95 -17.55 16.08 19.68
N SER A 96 -16.56 16.50 20.47
CA SER A 96 -15.14 16.21 20.17
C SER A 96 -14.77 14.79 20.65
N CYS A 97 -13.92 14.05 19.91
CA CYS A 97 -13.38 12.78 20.40
C CYS A 97 -12.02 12.97 21.08
N SER A 98 -12.00 13.80 22.12
CA SER A 98 -10.78 14.12 22.86
C SER A 98 -10.84 13.56 24.29
N ALA A 99 -9.69 13.30 24.91
CA ALA A 99 -9.63 12.78 26.29
C ALA A 99 -9.92 13.85 27.36
N ALA A 100 -10.21 15.09 26.97
CA ALA A 100 -10.42 16.22 27.87
C ALA A 100 -11.71 16.99 27.53
N GLY A 101 -12.46 17.39 28.56
CA GLY A 101 -13.73 18.10 28.42
C GLY A 101 -14.95 17.19 28.61
N ALA A 102 -16.03 17.77 29.14
CA ALA A 102 -17.30 17.06 29.38
C ALA A 102 -18.05 16.83 28.05
N GLY A 103 -18.63 15.63 27.89
CA GLY A 103 -19.38 15.27 26.69
C GLY A 103 -18.52 14.81 25.51
N SER A 104 -17.22 14.61 25.72
CA SER A 104 -16.29 14.06 24.72
C SER A 104 -16.59 12.59 24.38
N GLU A 105 -17.17 11.85 25.33
CA GLU A 105 -17.64 10.48 25.11
C GLU A 105 -18.64 10.40 23.95
N THR A 106 -19.47 11.43 23.77
CA THR A 106 -20.46 11.47 22.68
C THR A 106 -19.79 11.62 21.31
N GLY A 107 -18.73 12.44 21.20
CA GLY A 107 -17.94 12.59 19.98
C GLY A 107 -17.22 11.29 19.59
N CYS A 108 -16.60 10.61 20.56
CA CYS A 108 -15.98 9.33 20.29
C CYS A 108 -16.96 8.24 19.90
N THR A 109 -18.16 8.19 20.50
CA THR A 109 -19.19 7.24 20.04
C THR A 109 -19.58 7.48 18.58
N GLN A 110 -19.70 8.75 18.16
CA GLN A 110 -20.03 9.08 16.78
C GLN A 110 -18.90 8.69 15.82
N ALA A 111 -17.65 8.96 16.18
CA ALA A 111 -16.49 8.56 15.40
C ALA A 111 -16.38 7.02 15.26
N MET A 112 -16.65 6.28 16.33
CA MET A 112 -16.68 4.81 16.28
C MET A 112 -17.80 4.28 15.40
N ILE A 113 -18.99 4.91 15.43
CA ILE A 113 -20.11 4.55 14.55
C ILE A 113 -19.72 4.79 13.09
N GLU A 114 -19.15 5.94 12.77
CA GLU A 114 -18.71 6.28 11.41
C GLU A 114 -17.64 5.30 10.91
N ALA A 115 -16.65 4.99 11.74
CA ALA A 115 -15.64 3.98 11.44
C ALA A 115 -16.27 2.60 11.17
N ALA A 116 -17.23 2.16 11.97
CA ALA A 116 -17.91 0.89 11.77
C ALA A 116 -18.70 0.83 10.45
N TYR A 117 -19.34 1.94 10.04
CA TYR A 117 -20.01 2.02 8.73
C TYR A 117 -19.00 2.08 7.58
N ALA A 118 -17.89 2.80 7.74
CA ALA A 118 -16.81 2.84 6.75
C ALA A 118 -16.19 1.45 6.54
N ASP A 119 -15.96 0.69 7.60
CA ASP A 119 -15.46 -0.68 7.53
C ASP A 119 -16.46 -1.62 6.84
N ARG A 120 -17.77 -1.46 7.12
CA ARG A 120 -18.81 -2.23 6.42
C ARG A 120 -18.85 -1.91 4.93
N ALA A 121 -18.75 -0.62 4.56
CA ALA A 121 -18.74 -0.19 3.17
C ALA A 121 -17.51 -0.67 2.42
N ASN A 122 -16.35 -0.71 3.09
CA ASN A 122 -15.08 -1.18 2.53
C ASN A 122 -14.81 -2.67 2.78
N GLY A 123 -15.78 -3.41 3.32
CA GLY A 123 -15.64 -4.81 3.65
C GLY A 123 -15.21 -5.64 2.45
N SER A 124 -14.39 -6.67 2.69
CA SER A 124 -13.85 -7.52 1.62
C SER A 124 -14.95 -8.12 0.74
N SER A 125 -16.07 -8.55 1.32
CA SER A 125 -17.23 -9.06 0.58
C SER A 125 -17.84 -8.05 -0.40
N VAL A 126 -17.92 -6.77 -0.01
CA VAL A 126 -18.40 -5.69 -0.87
C VAL A 126 -17.41 -5.42 -2.00
N ARG A 127 -16.12 -5.38 -1.69
CA ARG A 127 -15.07 -5.20 -2.72
C ARG A 127 -15.07 -6.37 -3.71
N PHE A 128 -15.20 -7.61 -3.25
CA PHE A 128 -15.32 -8.76 -4.14
C PHE A 128 -16.58 -8.71 -4.99
N ALA A 129 -17.72 -8.31 -4.44
CA ALA A 129 -18.95 -8.13 -5.22
C ALA A 129 -18.79 -7.08 -6.34
N GLN A 130 -18.13 -5.96 -6.05
CA GLN A 130 -17.80 -4.94 -7.06
C GLN A 130 -16.90 -5.49 -8.18
N LEU A 131 -15.89 -6.29 -7.84
CA LEU A 131 -15.01 -6.92 -8.82
C LEU A 131 -15.74 -7.95 -9.69
N ILE A 132 -16.63 -8.74 -9.08
CA ILE A 132 -17.47 -9.71 -9.81
C ILE A 132 -18.39 -8.99 -10.79
N GLU A 133 -19.00 -7.88 -10.35
CA GLU A 133 -19.88 -7.10 -11.22
C GLU A 133 -19.08 -6.45 -12.36
N ALA A 134 -17.91 -5.88 -12.09
CA ALA A 134 -17.03 -5.34 -13.13
C ALA A 134 -16.66 -6.40 -14.17
N ALA A 135 -16.28 -7.61 -13.74
CA ALA A 135 -15.97 -8.72 -14.63
C ALA A 135 -17.21 -9.26 -15.38
N ARG A 136 -18.40 -9.13 -14.80
CA ARG A 136 -19.66 -9.43 -15.50
C ARG A 136 -19.91 -8.40 -16.60
N GLN A 137 -19.78 -7.12 -16.30
CA GLN A 137 -19.98 -6.04 -17.27
C GLN A 137 -18.99 -6.15 -18.44
N GLU A 138 -17.72 -6.45 -18.17
CA GLU A 138 -16.71 -6.70 -19.21
C GLU A 138 -17.14 -7.83 -20.16
N ARG A 139 -17.67 -8.93 -19.62
CA ARG A 139 -18.14 -10.06 -20.44
C ARG A 139 -19.41 -9.73 -21.23
N LEU A 140 -20.30 -8.92 -20.65
CA LEU A 140 -21.54 -8.52 -21.33
C LEU A 140 -21.29 -7.47 -22.40
N ALA A 141 -20.21 -6.69 -22.30
CA ALA A 141 -19.94 -5.55 -23.18
C ALA A 141 -19.80 -5.93 -24.67
N THR A 142 -19.33 -7.13 -25.00
CA THR A 142 -19.15 -7.57 -26.40
C THR A 142 -20.37 -8.27 -26.97
N ILE A 143 -21.31 -8.71 -26.13
CA ILE A 143 -22.42 -9.57 -26.56
C ILE A 143 -23.33 -8.85 -27.55
N ASP A 144 -23.62 -7.56 -27.32
CA ASP A 144 -24.51 -6.80 -28.22
C ASP A 144 -23.86 -6.57 -29.60
N GLU A 145 -22.55 -6.35 -29.64
CA GLU A 145 -21.79 -6.22 -30.89
C GLU A 145 -21.69 -7.55 -31.64
N ASP A 146 -21.35 -8.64 -30.93
CA ASP A 146 -21.28 -9.99 -31.50
C ASP A 146 -22.64 -10.44 -32.03
N ALA A 147 -23.73 -10.15 -31.30
CA ALA A 147 -25.09 -10.46 -31.72
C ALA A 147 -25.48 -9.67 -32.97
N ALA A 148 -25.16 -8.37 -33.05
CA ALA A 148 -25.43 -7.57 -34.25
C ALA A 148 -24.66 -8.11 -35.47
N ALA A 149 -23.39 -8.47 -35.31
CA ALA A 149 -22.57 -9.03 -36.38
C ALA A 149 -23.04 -10.41 -36.85
N GLU A 150 -23.60 -11.23 -35.96
CA GLU A 150 -24.21 -12.51 -36.33
C GLU A 150 -25.54 -12.30 -37.06
N GLN A 151 -26.37 -11.36 -36.58
CA GLN A 151 -27.63 -10.99 -37.22
C GLN A 151 -27.40 -10.51 -38.66
N GLU A 152 -26.45 -9.61 -38.88
CA GLU A 152 -26.09 -9.15 -40.23
C GLU A 152 -25.62 -10.31 -41.13
N ARG A 153 -24.84 -11.25 -40.59
CA ARG A 153 -24.42 -12.45 -41.32
C ARG A 153 -25.59 -13.35 -41.70
N VAL A 154 -26.54 -13.55 -40.80
CA VAL A 154 -27.75 -14.35 -41.06
C VAL A 154 -28.61 -13.69 -42.13
N GLU A 155 -28.87 -12.39 -42.01
CA GLU A 155 -29.66 -11.62 -42.99
C GLU A 155 -29.04 -11.67 -44.39
N ALA A 156 -27.72 -11.50 -44.51
CA ALA A 156 -27.02 -11.62 -45.79
C ALA A 156 -27.16 -13.02 -46.43
N ILE A 157 -27.16 -14.08 -45.61
CA ILE A 157 -27.37 -15.46 -46.08
C ILE A 157 -28.82 -15.67 -46.53
N GLU A 158 -29.79 -15.15 -45.78
CA GLU A 158 -31.22 -15.24 -46.11
C GLU A 158 -31.54 -14.49 -47.41
N ASP A 159 -31.01 -13.28 -47.58
CA ASP A 159 -31.18 -12.50 -48.81
C ASP A 159 -30.60 -13.21 -50.03
N ALA A 160 -29.39 -13.77 -49.92
CA ALA A 160 -28.76 -14.54 -50.99
C ALA A 160 -29.58 -15.81 -51.34
N TYR A 161 -30.16 -16.47 -50.34
CA TYR A 161 -31.06 -17.62 -50.55
C TYR A 161 -32.33 -17.21 -51.30
N MET A 162 -32.94 -16.10 -50.89
CA MET A 162 -34.16 -15.58 -51.51
C MET A 162 -33.92 -15.09 -52.94
N GLU A 163 -32.76 -14.50 -53.22
CA GLU A 163 -32.35 -14.11 -54.57
C GLU A 163 -32.18 -15.33 -55.48
N ARG A 164 -31.51 -16.38 -55.00
CA ARG A 164 -31.43 -17.66 -55.73
C ARG A 164 -32.82 -18.22 -56.06
N LEU A 165 -33.73 -18.21 -55.09
CA LEU A 165 -35.10 -18.69 -55.29
C LEU A 165 -35.88 -17.83 -56.31
N ARG A 166 -35.70 -16.50 -56.29
CA ARG A 166 -36.30 -15.60 -57.29
C ARG A 166 -35.77 -15.90 -58.70
N GLN A 167 -34.46 -16.09 -58.85
CA GLN A 167 -33.84 -16.46 -60.11
C GLN A 167 -34.36 -17.80 -60.64
N GLU A 168 -34.52 -18.81 -59.78
CA GLU A 168 -35.10 -20.11 -60.16
C GLU A 168 -36.56 -19.99 -60.62
N ARG A 169 -37.36 -19.13 -59.97
CA ARG A 169 -38.76 -18.88 -60.36
C ARG A 169 -38.86 -18.11 -61.68
N ASP A 170 -37.97 -17.13 -61.88
CA ASP A 170 -38.00 -16.25 -63.06
C ASP A 170 -37.22 -16.87 -64.25
N ALA A 171 -36.51 -17.99 -64.04
CA ALA A 171 -35.89 -18.78 -65.10
C ALA A 171 -36.94 -19.56 -65.89
N GLU A 172 -36.86 -19.47 -67.21
CA GLU A 172 -37.81 -20.08 -68.14
C GLU A 172 -37.71 -21.62 -68.09
N LEU A 173 -38.86 -22.29 -67.93
CA LEU A 173 -38.92 -23.74 -67.89
C LEU A 173 -38.56 -24.30 -69.28
N PRO A 174 -37.78 -25.38 -69.38
CA PRO A 174 -37.31 -25.93 -70.66
C PRO A 174 -38.42 -26.33 -71.64
N ASP A 175 -39.67 -26.46 -71.18
CA ASP A 175 -40.84 -26.72 -72.02
C ASP A 175 -41.41 -25.46 -72.73
N GLU A 176 -41.18 -24.24 -72.23
CA GLU A 176 -41.66 -23.00 -72.91
C GLU A 176 -40.72 -22.59 -74.06
N ALA A 177 -39.40 -22.70 -73.87
CA ALA A 177 -38.40 -22.40 -74.91
C ALA A 177 -38.51 -23.32 -76.15
N ALA A 178 -39.10 -24.51 -76.02
CA ALA A 178 -39.36 -25.42 -77.13
C ALA A 178 -40.62 -25.06 -77.95
N THR A 179 -41.56 -24.30 -77.37
CA THR A 179 -42.85 -23.98 -78.01
C THR A 179 -42.81 -22.76 -78.95
N ASP A 180 -41.79 -21.91 -78.89
CA ASP A 180 -41.67 -20.72 -79.77
C ASP A 180 -41.11 -21.04 -81.18
N THR A 181 -40.71 -22.29 -81.45
CA THR A 181 -40.17 -22.70 -82.78
C THR A 181 -41.10 -23.50 -83.68
N SER A 182 -42.34 -23.81 -83.28
CA SER A 182 -43.22 -24.60 -84.18
C SER A 182 -44.70 -24.45 -83.90
N LEU A 183 -45.35 -23.49 -84.55
CA LEU A 183 -46.77 -23.62 -84.91
C LEU A 183 -46.95 -23.28 -86.39
N PRO A 184 -47.24 -24.25 -87.28
CA PRO A 184 -47.50 -23.97 -88.69
C PRO A 184 -48.85 -23.25 -88.86
N GLN A 185 -48.85 -22.17 -89.67
CA GLN A 185 -50.05 -21.40 -89.96
C GLN A 185 -51.02 -22.18 -90.87
N PRO A 186 -52.34 -22.11 -90.61
CA PRO A 186 -53.34 -22.79 -91.43
C PRO A 186 -53.53 -22.04 -92.77
N GLN A 187 -53.53 -22.81 -93.87
CA GLN A 187 -53.96 -22.41 -95.22
C GLN A 187 -55.48 -22.51 -95.34
#